data_AF-F5VES5-F1
#
_entry.id   AF-F5VES5-F1
#
_cell.length_a   1.000
_cell.length_b   1.000
_cell.length_c   1.000
_cell.angle_alpha   90.00
_cell.angle_beta   90.00
_cell.angle_gamma   90.00
#
_symmetry.space_group_name_H-M   'P 1'
#
loop_
_entity.id
_entity.type
_entity.pdbx_description
1 polymer ?
#
loop_
_entity_poly.entity_id
_entity_poly.type
_entity_poly.pdbx_seq_one_letter_code
_entity_poly.pdbx_strand_id
1 'polypeptide(L)'
;MNMQRALIVNDDEMTATNNSDFETLKKFISSEELEYRPPYGRNAVRRPKNFVIARTTNESTYLKDKTGERRFMPNMANKRRQIKSPITDLTPEIIKQFWGECVHYYKEGFNFMLSDEENELLEENRKSFMYIDEAETQIEEVLAGWPGTFITSSQIAKELGEENLIKNRKLAKKIKYIMDNHREWEPAKKRINGVPKRGYSKV
;
A
#
# COMPACT_ATOMS: atom_id res chain seq x y z
N MET A 1 20.06 11.60 -13.38
CA MET A 1 19.93 12.89 -14.09
C MET A 1 18.67 12.99 -14.97
N ASN A 2 18.01 11.87 -15.34
CA ASN A 2 16.81 11.92 -16.18
C ASN A 2 15.49 12.25 -15.45
N MET A 3 15.31 11.80 -14.21
CA MET A 3 14.03 11.97 -13.49
C MET A 3 13.65 13.44 -13.24
N GLN A 4 14.63 14.31 -12.94
CA GLN A 4 14.40 15.73 -12.64
C GLN A 4 13.97 16.58 -13.85
N ARG A 5 14.07 16.01 -15.06
CA ARG A 5 13.64 16.67 -16.30
C ARG A 5 12.21 16.30 -16.70
N ALA A 6 11.56 15.42 -15.93
CA ALA A 6 10.20 14.95 -16.19
C ALA A 6 9.24 15.49 -15.12
N LEU A 7 7.95 15.61 -15.48
CA LEU A 7 6.87 15.87 -14.52
C LEU A 7 6.31 14.56 -13.95
N ILE A 8 6.33 13.50 -14.77
CA ILE A 8 5.86 12.16 -14.42
C ILE A 8 6.99 11.19 -14.74
N VAL A 9 7.40 10.42 -13.75
CA VAL A 9 8.37 9.33 -13.90
C VAL A 9 7.63 8.01 -13.90
N ASN A 10 7.70 7.28 -15.01
CA ASN A 10 7.09 5.96 -15.13
C ASN A 10 8.06 4.89 -14.61
N ASP A 11 7.55 4.03 -13.72
CA ASP A 11 8.22 2.82 -13.22
C ASP A 11 7.40 1.60 -13.65
N ASP A 12 7.75 1.07 -14.81
CA ASP A 12 7.02 -0.02 -15.45
C ASP A 12 7.31 -1.37 -14.79
N GLU A 13 6.26 -2.15 -14.57
CA GLU A 13 6.25 -3.41 -13.81
C GLU A 13 6.88 -3.30 -12.41
N MET A 14 6.92 -2.09 -11.84
CA MET A 14 7.61 -1.80 -10.57
C MET A 14 9.10 -2.17 -10.59
N THR A 15 9.72 -2.30 -11.78
CA THR A 15 11.05 -2.87 -11.95
C THR A 15 12.14 -2.05 -11.25
N ALA A 16 12.05 -0.71 -11.31
CA ALA A 16 13.07 0.15 -10.69
C ALA A 16 13.05 0.07 -9.17
N THR A 17 11.94 -0.37 -8.60
CA THR A 17 11.68 -0.36 -7.16
C THR A 17 11.56 -1.77 -6.56
N ASN A 18 11.53 -2.82 -7.38
CA ASN A 18 11.45 -4.21 -6.93
C ASN A 18 12.59 -4.66 -6.01
N ASN A 19 13.79 -4.11 -6.20
CA ASN A 19 14.96 -4.41 -5.36
C ASN A 19 15.08 -3.48 -4.14
N SER A 20 14.17 -2.52 -3.96
CA SER A 20 14.19 -1.58 -2.84
C SER A 20 13.19 -2.00 -1.78
N ASP A 21 13.57 -1.88 -0.51
CA ASP A 21 12.64 -2.08 0.60
C ASP A 21 11.45 -1.12 0.49
N PHE A 22 10.26 -1.61 0.84
CA PHE A 22 9.01 -0.83 0.75
C PHE A 22 9.07 0.45 1.59
N GLU A 23 9.77 0.43 2.73
CA GLU A 23 10.03 1.62 3.55
C GLU A 23 10.87 2.68 2.83
N THR A 24 11.90 2.25 2.09
CA THR A 24 12.73 3.14 1.28
C THR A 24 11.91 3.78 0.17
N LEU A 25 11.01 3.00 -0.46
CA LEU A 25 10.08 3.51 -1.45
C LEU A 25 9.10 4.55 -0.86
N LYS A 26 8.48 4.27 0.30
CA LYS A 26 7.59 5.24 0.97
C LYS A 26 8.30 6.56 1.27
N LYS A 27 9.54 6.47 1.77
CA LYS A 27 10.39 7.65 2.02
C LYS A 27 10.66 8.41 0.73
N PHE A 28 11.03 7.71 -0.35
CA PHE A 28 11.30 8.31 -1.65
C PHE A 28 10.07 9.04 -2.24
N ILE A 29 8.89 8.41 -2.17
CA ILE A 29 7.63 9.01 -2.65
C ILE A 29 7.26 10.25 -1.82
N SER A 30 7.55 10.26 -0.52
CA SER A 30 7.25 11.41 0.35
C SER A 30 8.31 12.50 0.34
N SER A 31 9.51 12.21 -0.16
CA SER A 31 10.64 13.14 -0.07
C SER A 31 10.41 14.38 -0.94
N GLU A 32 10.61 15.56 -0.38
CA GLU A 32 10.55 16.84 -1.11
C GLU A 32 11.89 17.15 -1.80
N GLU A 33 12.97 16.49 -1.40
CA GLU A 33 14.30 16.64 -1.97
C GLU A 33 14.90 15.31 -2.43
N LEU A 34 15.77 15.39 -3.43
CA LEU A 34 16.58 14.29 -3.93
C LEU A 34 18.05 14.60 -3.66
N GLU A 35 18.69 13.70 -2.93
CA GLU A 35 20.14 13.71 -2.74
C GLU A 35 20.77 12.69 -3.69
N TYR A 36 21.63 13.15 -4.60
CA TYR A 36 22.33 12.26 -5.52
C TYR A 36 23.70 12.81 -5.91
N ARG A 37 24.58 11.94 -6.41
CA ARG A 37 25.88 12.34 -6.96
C ARG A 37 25.79 12.40 -8.49
N PRO A 38 26.00 13.57 -9.12
CA PRO A 38 25.97 13.65 -10.57
C PRO A 38 27.17 12.91 -11.18
N PRO A 39 27.07 12.42 -12.43
CA PRO A 39 28.23 11.89 -13.15
C PRO A 39 29.38 12.88 -13.11
N TYR A 40 30.59 12.40 -12.78
CA TYR A 40 31.80 13.21 -12.61
C TYR A 40 31.77 14.25 -11.47
N GLY A 41 30.70 14.29 -10.67
CA GLY A 41 30.61 15.13 -9.48
C GLY A 41 31.51 14.61 -8.36
N ARG A 42 32.22 15.51 -7.67
CA ARG A 42 33.00 15.15 -6.47
C ARG A 42 32.11 14.96 -5.23
N ASN A 43 31.04 15.74 -5.11
CA ASN A 43 30.15 15.77 -3.95
C ASN A 43 28.71 15.40 -4.34
N ALA A 44 27.93 14.93 -3.35
CA ALA A 44 26.49 14.81 -3.48
C ALA A 44 25.85 16.21 -3.57
N VAL A 45 24.75 16.30 -4.31
CA VAL A 45 23.95 17.52 -4.44
C VAL A 45 22.53 17.23 -3.99
N ARG A 46 21.89 18.22 -3.37
CA ARG A 46 20.47 18.20 -3.04
C ARG A 46 19.69 19.06 -4.02
N ARG A 47 18.54 18.56 -4.44
CA ARG A 47 17.68 19.20 -5.44
C ARG A 47 16.22 18.93 -5.10
N PRO A 48 15.29 19.88 -5.33
CA PRO A 48 13.87 19.63 -5.16
C PRO A 48 13.37 18.47 -6.02
N LYS A 49 12.43 17.68 -5.47
CA LYS A 49 11.69 16.67 -6.22
C LYS A 49 10.46 17.32 -6.83
N ASN A 50 10.48 17.49 -8.14
CA ASN A 50 9.47 18.20 -8.92
C ASN A 50 8.62 17.27 -9.82
N PHE A 51 8.58 15.97 -9.49
CA PHE A 51 7.85 14.98 -10.27
C PHE A 51 7.02 14.04 -9.40
N VAL A 52 5.99 13.48 -10.01
CA VAL A 52 5.21 12.36 -9.48
C VAL A 52 5.67 11.04 -10.11
N ILE A 53 5.37 9.93 -9.45
CA ILE A 53 5.73 8.60 -9.94
C ILE A 53 4.45 7.88 -10.34
N ALA A 54 4.39 7.42 -11.58
CA ALA A 54 3.33 6.53 -12.06
C ALA A 54 3.91 5.12 -12.18
N ARG A 55 3.24 4.14 -11.57
CA ARG A 55 3.70 2.75 -11.52
C ARG A 55 2.64 1.86 -12.13
N THR A 56 3.07 0.92 -12.96
CA THR A 56 2.22 -0.10 -13.57
C THR A 56 2.65 -1.46 -13.06
N THR A 57 1.69 -2.34 -12.84
CA THR A 57 1.94 -3.75 -12.51
C THR A 57 0.77 -4.58 -13.01
N ASN A 58 1.07 -5.81 -13.41
CA ASN A 58 0.04 -6.81 -13.73
C ASN A 58 -0.42 -7.56 -12.47
N GLU A 59 0.30 -7.44 -11.36
CA GLU A 59 -0.09 -8.01 -10.07
C GLU A 59 -1.16 -7.13 -9.43
N SER A 60 -2.33 -7.70 -9.16
CA SER A 60 -3.42 -6.98 -8.48
C SER A 60 -3.11 -6.72 -7.01
N THR A 61 -2.24 -7.52 -6.39
CA THR A 61 -1.93 -7.50 -4.96
C THR A 61 -0.46 -7.14 -4.73
N TYR A 62 -0.16 -5.84 -4.68
CA TYR A 62 1.22 -5.34 -4.60
C TYR A 62 1.49 -4.47 -3.37
N LEU A 63 0.45 -4.07 -2.63
CA LEU A 63 0.59 -3.35 -1.37
C LEU A 63 0.85 -4.36 -0.25
N LYS A 64 2.09 -4.43 0.23
CA LYS A 64 2.55 -5.46 1.19
C LYS A 64 2.41 -5.06 2.66
N ASP A 65 2.04 -3.83 2.96
CA ASP A 65 2.08 -3.30 4.32
C ASP A 65 0.90 -2.35 4.58
N LYS A 66 0.08 -2.72 5.57
CA LYS A 66 -1.10 -1.99 6.05
C LYS A 66 -0.77 -0.56 6.50
N THR A 67 0.49 -0.27 6.83
CA THR A 67 0.90 1.07 7.29
C THR A 67 1.48 1.92 6.16
N GLY A 68 0.88 3.09 5.89
CA GLY A 68 1.47 4.09 4.99
C GLY A 68 1.03 4.05 3.52
N GLU A 69 -0.05 3.34 3.23
CA GLU A 69 -0.67 3.24 1.90
C GLU A 69 -1.29 4.54 1.39
N ARG A 70 -1.49 5.54 2.27
CA ARG A 70 -2.00 6.87 1.90
C ARG A 70 -1.25 7.60 0.79
N ARG A 71 -0.02 7.15 0.49
CA ARG A 71 0.88 7.69 -0.55
C ARG A 71 0.70 7.03 -1.91
N PHE A 72 -0.14 6.00 -1.99
CA PHE A 72 -0.47 5.27 -3.21
C PHE A 72 -1.92 5.53 -3.58
N MET A 73 -2.17 5.79 -4.86
CA MET A 73 -3.49 5.96 -5.46
C MET A 73 -3.71 4.85 -6.49
N PRO A 74 -4.03 3.62 -6.04
CA PRO A 74 -4.17 2.48 -6.94
C PRO A 74 -5.38 2.66 -7.85
N ASN A 75 -5.24 2.33 -9.13
CA ASN A 75 -6.34 2.32 -10.09
C ASN A 75 -6.30 1.02 -10.90
N MET A 76 -7.39 0.25 -10.87
CA MET A 76 -7.48 -1.00 -11.62
C MET A 76 -7.94 -0.72 -13.06
N ALA A 77 -7.05 -0.91 -14.03
CA ALA A 77 -7.41 -0.84 -15.44
C ALA A 77 -8.07 -2.15 -15.91
N ASN A 78 -9.37 -2.09 -16.25
CA ASN A 78 -10.10 -3.27 -16.74
C ASN A 78 -10.13 -3.30 -18.27
N LYS A 79 -9.31 -4.18 -18.86
CA LYS A 79 -9.22 -4.37 -20.32
C LYS A 79 -10.56 -4.69 -20.99
N ARG A 80 -11.47 -5.42 -20.31
CA ARG A 80 -12.80 -5.77 -20.87
C ARG A 80 -13.73 -4.57 -20.98
N ARG A 81 -13.48 -3.51 -20.20
CA ARG A 81 -14.26 -2.27 -20.21
C ARG A 81 -13.65 -1.20 -21.12
N GLN A 82 -12.57 -1.51 -21.84
CA GLN A 82 -11.91 -0.55 -22.71
C GLN A 82 -12.76 -0.28 -23.96
N ILE A 83 -13.19 0.97 -24.13
CA ILE A 83 -13.99 1.42 -25.28
C ILE A 83 -13.11 2.11 -26.33
N LYS A 84 -12.05 2.80 -25.89
CA LYS A 84 -11.13 3.55 -26.74
C LYS A 84 -9.70 3.02 -26.61
N SER A 85 -8.97 3.03 -27.71
CA SER A 85 -7.56 2.69 -27.79
C SER A 85 -6.70 3.95 -27.72
N PRO A 86 -5.69 4.00 -26.84
CA PRO A 86 -4.76 5.12 -26.78
C PRO A 86 -3.86 5.24 -28.03
N ILE A 87 -3.83 4.21 -28.89
CA ILE A 87 -3.02 4.19 -30.12
C ILE A 87 -3.80 4.78 -31.29
N THR A 88 -5.09 4.49 -31.40
CA THR A 88 -5.91 4.89 -32.56
C THR A 88 -6.82 6.08 -32.27
N ASP A 89 -7.31 6.21 -31.04
CA ASP A 89 -8.35 7.17 -30.69
C ASP A 89 -7.83 8.38 -29.91
N LEU A 90 -6.56 8.41 -29.52
CA LEU A 90 -5.93 9.54 -28.83
C LEU A 90 -5.34 10.52 -29.83
N THR A 91 -6.20 11.30 -30.49
CA THR A 91 -5.76 12.26 -31.51
C THR A 91 -5.12 13.53 -30.89
N PRO A 92 -4.33 14.29 -31.65
CA PRO A 92 -3.77 15.57 -31.19
C PRO A 92 -4.84 16.56 -30.68
N GLU A 93 -6.03 16.56 -31.27
CA GLU A 93 -7.16 17.40 -30.84
C GLU A 93 -7.65 17.02 -29.45
N ILE A 94 -7.79 15.71 -29.18
CA ILE A 94 -8.18 15.20 -27.86
C ILE A 94 -7.12 15.54 -26.82
N ILE A 95 -5.83 15.38 -27.15
CA ILE A 95 -4.73 15.76 -26.25
C ILE A 95 -4.80 17.25 -25.92
N LYS A 96 -5.03 18.10 -26.94
CA LYS A 96 -5.15 19.54 -26.74
C LYS A 96 -6.36 19.90 -25.87
N GLN A 97 -7.49 19.26 -26.11
CA GLN A 97 -8.71 19.44 -25.31
C GLN A 97 -8.48 19.04 -23.85
N PHE A 98 -7.87 17.88 -23.61
CA PHE A 98 -7.54 17.38 -22.27
C PHE A 98 -6.68 18.40 -21.50
N TRP A 99 -5.60 18.90 -22.10
CA TRP A 99 -4.78 19.94 -21.47
C TRP A 99 -5.54 21.25 -21.26
N GLY A 100 -6.44 21.60 -22.19
CA GLY A 100 -7.33 22.75 -22.05
C GLY A 100 -8.21 22.65 -20.81
N GLU A 101 -8.81 21.49 -20.57
CA GLU A 101 -9.62 21.21 -19.38
C GLU A 101 -8.79 21.26 -18.09
N CYS A 102 -7.60 20.64 -18.08
CA CYS A 102 -6.70 20.73 -16.91
C CYS A 102 -6.33 22.18 -16.57
N VAL A 103 -6.00 23.00 -17.57
CA VAL A 103 -5.67 24.42 -17.38
C VAL A 103 -6.89 25.22 -16.92
N HIS A 104 -8.07 24.90 -17.44
CA HIS A 104 -9.32 25.52 -17.03
C HIS A 104 -9.58 25.28 -15.52
N TYR A 105 -9.57 24.02 -15.07
CA TYR A 105 -9.72 23.69 -13.65
C TYR A 105 -8.67 24.36 -12.78
N TYR A 106 -7.40 24.36 -13.21
CA TYR A 106 -6.34 25.05 -12.48
C TYR A 106 -6.62 26.55 -12.31
N LYS A 107 -7.07 27.24 -13.38
CA LYS A 107 -7.41 28.66 -13.34
C LYS A 107 -8.64 28.97 -12.49
N GLU A 108 -9.57 28.02 -12.37
CA GLU A 108 -10.73 28.13 -11.47
C GLU A 108 -10.38 27.85 -10.00
N GLY A 109 -9.12 27.51 -9.69
CA GLY A 109 -8.66 27.30 -8.33
C GLY A 109 -8.85 25.86 -7.83
N PHE A 110 -8.75 24.88 -8.74
CA PHE A 110 -8.80 23.46 -8.38
C PHE A 110 -7.90 23.12 -7.19
N ASN A 111 -8.48 22.44 -6.21
CA ASN A 111 -7.78 22.00 -5.00
C ASN A 111 -7.20 20.61 -5.21
N PHE A 112 -5.90 20.45 -4.94
CA PHE A 112 -5.23 19.15 -5.04
C PHE A 112 -5.47 18.24 -3.82
N MET A 113 -6.09 18.78 -2.76
CA MET A 113 -6.46 18.00 -1.58
C MET A 113 -7.76 17.25 -1.83
N LEU A 114 -7.77 15.96 -1.49
CA LEU A 114 -8.97 15.13 -1.51
C LEU A 114 -9.91 15.50 -0.36
N SER A 115 -11.21 15.47 -0.62
CA SER A 115 -12.24 15.57 0.43
C SER A 115 -12.23 14.35 1.36
N ASP A 116 -12.91 14.42 2.50
CA ASP A 116 -13.01 13.29 3.41
C ASP A 116 -13.69 12.08 2.75
N GLU A 117 -14.73 12.32 1.94
CA GLU A 117 -15.44 11.30 1.17
C GLU A 117 -14.53 10.63 0.11
N GLU A 118 -13.72 11.43 -0.60
CA GLU A 118 -12.76 10.92 -1.57
C GLU A 118 -11.64 10.11 -0.91
N ASN A 119 -11.19 10.54 0.27
CA ASN A 119 -10.21 9.81 1.06
C ASN A 119 -10.78 8.46 1.54
N GLU A 120 -12.04 8.40 1.95
CA GLU A 120 -12.71 7.17 2.35
C GLU A 120 -12.85 6.21 1.17
N LEU A 121 -13.33 6.69 0.01
CA LEU A 121 -13.41 5.91 -1.22
C LEU A 121 -12.05 5.35 -1.63
N LEU A 122 -11.00 6.18 -1.53
CA LEU A 122 -9.65 5.77 -1.86
C LEU A 122 -9.11 4.70 -0.89
N GLU A 123 -9.44 4.83 0.39
CA GLU A 123 -9.07 3.86 1.42
C GLU A 123 -9.77 2.51 1.23
N GLU A 124 -11.04 2.51 0.85
CA GLU A 124 -11.75 1.28 0.47
C GLU A 124 -11.13 0.64 -0.76
N ASN A 125 -10.85 1.43 -1.79
CA ASN A 125 -10.23 0.95 -3.03
C ASN A 125 -8.86 0.33 -2.76
N ARG A 126 -8.03 0.89 -1.87
CA ARG A 126 -6.72 0.32 -1.48
C ARG A 126 -6.84 -1.10 -0.92
N LYS A 127 -7.89 -1.41 -0.17
CA LYS A 127 -8.10 -2.77 0.39
C LYS A 127 -8.10 -3.84 -0.70
N SER A 128 -8.59 -3.52 -1.89
CA SER A 128 -8.61 -4.46 -3.02
C SER A 128 -7.24 -4.75 -3.63
N PHE A 129 -6.20 -3.97 -3.30
CA PHE A 129 -4.83 -4.15 -3.78
C PHE A 129 -3.84 -4.58 -2.70
N MET A 130 -4.32 -4.74 -1.46
CA MET A 130 -3.52 -5.30 -0.37
C MET A 130 -3.19 -6.76 -0.69
N TYR A 131 -1.92 -7.12 -0.50
CA TYR A 131 -1.50 -8.50 -0.49
C TYR A 131 -2.05 -9.17 0.77
N ILE A 132 -3.10 -9.96 0.59
CA ILE A 132 -3.58 -10.89 1.62
C ILE A 132 -2.74 -12.14 1.47
N ASP A 133 -1.88 -12.38 2.45
CA ASP A 133 -1.12 -13.62 2.48
C ASP A 133 -2.04 -14.80 2.80
N GLU A 134 -1.77 -15.98 2.27
CA GLU A 134 -2.47 -17.23 2.64
C GLU A 134 -2.55 -17.41 4.17
N ALA A 135 -1.48 -17.08 4.89
CA ALA A 135 -1.49 -17.13 6.36
C ALA A 135 -2.45 -16.11 6.98
N GLU A 136 -2.66 -14.95 6.34
CA GLU A 136 -3.62 -13.95 6.79
C GLU A 136 -5.05 -14.42 6.54
N THR A 137 -5.36 -14.96 5.37
CA THR A 137 -6.66 -15.57 5.07
C THR A 137 -7.02 -16.63 6.10
N GLN A 138 -6.10 -17.55 6.41
CA GLN A 138 -6.36 -18.59 7.41
C GLN A 138 -6.52 -18.01 8.82
N ILE A 139 -5.80 -16.94 9.17
CA ILE A 139 -6.02 -16.25 10.45
C ILE A 139 -7.41 -15.64 10.50
N GLU A 140 -7.88 -14.99 9.43
CA GLU A 140 -9.23 -14.43 9.34
C GLU A 140 -10.31 -15.52 9.45
N GLU A 141 -10.12 -16.68 8.80
CA GLU A 141 -11.02 -17.83 8.95
C GLU A 141 -11.08 -18.33 10.41
N VAL A 142 -9.94 -18.40 11.08
CA VAL A 142 -9.85 -18.76 12.50
C VAL A 142 -10.58 -17.72 13.36
N LEU A 143 -10.40 -16.42 13.11
CA LEU A 143 -11.06 -15.37 13.87
C LEU A 143 -12.58 -15.35 13.64
N ALA A 144 -13.03 -15.59 12.41
CA ALA A 144 -14.45 -15.65 12.06
C ALA A 144 -15.14 -16.87 12.69
N GLY A 145 -14.45 -18.02 12.74
CA GLY A 145 -14.93 -19.24 13.40
C GLY A 145 -14.76 -19.24 14.92
N TRP A 146 -14.05 -18.28 15.51
CA TRP A 146 -13.73 -18.30 16.93
C TRP A 146 -14.95 -17.97 17.79
N PRO A 147 -15.36 -18.86 18.72
CA PRO A 147 -16.58 -18.67 19.50
C PRO A 147 -16.41 -17.68 20.67
N GLY A 148 -15.17 -17.28 20.99
CA GLY A 148 -14.86 -16.45 22.17
C GLY A 148 -14.60 -14.99 21.84
N THR A 149 -14.62 -14.14 22.87
CA THR A 149 -14.22 -12.72 22.75
C THR A 149 -12.74 -12.47 23.02
N PHE A 150 -11.96 -13.53 23.29
CA PHE A 150 -10.52 -13.44 23.54
C PHE A 150 -9.80 -14.61 22.89
N ILE A 151 -8.71 -14.34 22.18
CA ILE A 151 -7.87 -15.34 21.52
C ILE A 151 -6.39 -15.00 21.70
N THR A 152 -5.55 -16.01 21.93
CA THR A 152 -4.09 -15.82 22.06
C THR A 152 -3.38 -16.17 20.75
N SER A 153 -2.20 -15.61 20.52
CA SER A 153 -1.38 -16.00 19.35
C SER A 153 -1.12 -17.49 19.30
N SER A 154 -0.96 -18.15 20.46
CA SER A 154 -0.81 -19.60 20.55
C SER A 154 -2.04 -20.39 20.13
N GLN A 155 -3.24 -19.87 20.39
CA GLN A 155 -4.47 -20.49 19.91
C GLN A 155 -4.60 -20.31 18.39
N ILE A 156 -4.34 -19.10 17.89
CA ILE A 156 -4.32 -18.85 16.45
C ILE A 156 -3.36 -19.82 15.75
N ALA A 157 -2.12 -19.93 16.19
CA ALA A 157 -1.16 -20.85 15.58
C ALA A 157 -1.61 -22.32 15.66
N LYS A 158 -2.24 -22.73 16.77
CA LYS A 158 -2.75 -24.10 16.92
C LYS A 158 -3.85 -24.41 15.90
N GLU A 159 -4.78 -23.48 15.66
CA GLU A 159 -5.81 -23.64 14.64
C GLU A 159 -5.23 -23.66 13.21
N LEU A 160 -4.09 -22.98 12.99
CA LEU A 160 -3.30 -23.07 11.76
C LEU A 160 -2.45 -24.36 11.64
N GLY A 161 -2.55 -25.29 12.59
CA GLY A 161 -1.77 -26.54 12.61
C GLY A 161 -0.33 -26.40 13.11
N GLU A 162 0.07 -25.25 13.69
CA GLU A 162 1.38 -25.03 14.28
C GLU A 162 1.32 -25.07 15.81
N GLU A 163 1.82 -26.15 16.40
CA GLU A 163 1.82 -26.33 17.85
C GLU A 163 2.96 -25.55 18.56
N ASN A 164 4.01 -25.14 17.84
CA ASN A 164 5.20 -24.54 18.45
C ASN A 164 5.66 -23.24 17.79
N LEU A 165 4.99 -22.15 18.14
CA LEU A 165 5.39 -20.78 17.80
C LEU A 165 6.80 -20.37 18.22
N ILE A 166 7.40 -21.00 19.24
CA ILE A 166 8.76 -20.68 19.66
C ILE A 166 9.75 -21.06 18.56
N LYS A 167 9.49 -22.21 17.90
CA LYS A 167 10.28 -22.67 16.76
C LYS A 167 9.93 -21.90 15.48
N ASN A 168 8.65 -21.59 15.28
CA ASN A 168 8.18 -20.83 14.12
C ASN A 168 8.07 -19.31 14.38
N ARG A 169 9.23 -18.66 14.57
CA ARG A 169 9.30 -17.21 14.81
C ARG A 169 8.72 -16.37 13.66
N LYS A 170 8.74 -16.89 12.43
CA LYS A 170 8.18 -16.21 11.24
C LYS A 170 6.66 -16.10 11.36
N LEU A 171 5.98 -17.20 11.70
CA LEU A 171 4.54 -17.20 11.95
C LEU A 171 4.17 -16.33 13.16
N ALA A 172 4.95 -16.39 14.25
CA ALA A 172 4.71 -15.58 15.44
C ALA A 172 4.70 -14.07 15.14
N LYS A 173 5.69 -13.60 14.38
CA LYS A 173 5.76 -12.20 13.94
C LYS A 173 4.58 -11.82 13.05
N LYS A 174 4.13 -12.75 12.21
CA LYS A 174 3.04 -12.54 11.27
C LYS A 174 1.68 -12.44 11.94
N ILE A 175 1.35 -13.38 12.84
CA ILE A 175 0.14 -13.30 13.68
C ILE A 175 0.14 -11.98 14.43
N LYS A 176 1.26 -11.62 15.07
CA LYS A 176 1.35 -10.34 15.78
C LYS A 176 1.06 -9.16 14.87
N TYR A 177 1.72 -9.10 13.71
CA TYR A 177 1.52 -7.99 12.76
C TYR A 177 0.07 -7.89 12.27
N ILE A 178 -0.57 -9.01 11.92
CA ILE A 178 -1.95 -9.03 11.44
C ILE A 178 -2.90 -8.55 12.54
N MET A 179 -2.77 -9.12 13.75
CA MET A 179 -3.65 -8.82 14.88
C MET A 179 -3.46 -7.40 15.43
N ASP A 180 -2.22 -6.88 15.48
CA ASP A 180 -1.94 -5.50 15.91
C ASP A 180 -2.55 -4.46 14.95
N ASN A 181 -2.88 -4.85 13.71
CA ASN A 181 -3.49 -3.99 12.69
C ASN A 181 -4.93 -4.41 12.33
N HIS A 182 -5.57 -5.27 13.13
CA HIS A 182 -6.92 -5.74 12.88
C HIS A 182 -7.95 -4.72 13.41
N ARG A 183 -9.03 -4.47 12.65
CA ARG A 183 -10.05 -3.46 13.02
C ARG A 183 -10.94 -3.86 14.19
N GLU A 184 -11.31 -5.14 14.26
CA GLU A 184 -12.24 -5.67 15.27
C GLU A 184 -11.56 -6.33 16.49
N TRP A 185 -10.22 -6.38 16.55
CA TRP A 185 -9.50 -7.08 17.61
C TRP A 185 -8.39 -6.19 18.18
N GLU A 186 -8.35 -6.05 19.50
CA GLU A 186 -7.38 -5.20 20.20
C GLU A 186 -6.47 -5.99 21.16
N PRO A 187 -5.19 -5.60 21.35
CA PRO A 187 -4.30 -6.23 22.31
C PRO A 187 -4.84 -6.21 23.74
N ALA A 188 -4.98 -7.38 24.36
CA ALA A 188 -5.56 -7.53 25.69
C ALA A 188 -4.80 -8.55 26.56
N LYS A 189 -5.10 -8.51 27.86
CA LYS A 189 -4.60 -9.46 28.86
C LYS A 189 -5.77 -10.08 29.59
N LYS A 190 -5.80 -11.41 29.67
CA LYS A 190 -6.84 -12.15 30.40
C LYS A 190 -6.21 -13.27 31.23
N ARG A 191 -6.77 -13.55 32.40
CA ARG A 191 -6.37 -14.73 33.18
C ARG A 191 -7.15 -15.93 32.67
N ILE A 192 -6.44 -16.95 32.22
CA ILE A 192 -7.01 -18.23 31.79
C ILE A 192 -6.43 -19.29 32.73
N ASN A 193 -7.29 -20.01 33.46
CA ASN A 193 -6.89 -21.01 34.45
C ASN A 193 -5.87 -20.47 35.48
N GLY A 194 -6.08 -19.24 35.98
CA GLY A 194 -5.20 -18.58 36.94
C GLY A 194 -3.91 -17.99 36.35
N VAL A 195 -3.53 -18.34 35.13
CA VAL A 195 -2.32 -17.84 34.46
C VAL A 195 -2.64 -16.60 33.62
N PRO A 196 -1.92 -15.48 33.78
CA PRO A 196 -2.08 -14.31 32.92
C PRO A 196 -1.59 -14.62 31.51
N LYS A 197 -2.47 -14.48 30.51
CA LYS A 197 -2.16 -14.66 29.09
C LYS A 197 -2.33 -13.31 28.37
N ARG A 198 -1.41 -13.04 27.44
CA ARG A 198 -1.52 -11.95 26.47
C ARG A 198 -2.17 -12.50 25.20
N GLY A 199 -3.05 -11.72 24.60
CA GLY A 199 -3.77 -12.08 23.39
C GLY A 199 -4.50 -10.86 22.84
N TYR A 200 -5.62 -11.10 22.18
CA TYR A 200 -6.44 -10.08 21.57
C TYR A 200 -7.89 -10.29 22.00
N SER A 201 -8.59 -9.20 22.27
CA SER A 201 -10.03 -9.19 22.56
C SER A 201 -10.80 -8.60 21.41
N LYS A 202 -11.98 -9.15 21.11
CA LYS A 202 -12.91 -8.56 20.14
C LYS A 202 -13.47 -7.26 20.71
N VAL A 203 -13.48 -6.20 19.89
CA VAL A 203 -14.05 -4.88 20.21
C VAL A 203 -15.57 -4.94 20.17
#